data_AF-A0A453JC38-F1
#
_entry.id   AF-A0A453JC38-F1
#
_cell.length_a   1.000
_cell.length_b   1.000
_cell.length_c   1.000
_cell.angle_alpha   90.00
_cell.angle_beta   90.00
_cell.angle_gamma   90.00
#
_symmetry.space_group_name_H-M   'P 1'
#
loop_
_entity.id
_entity.type
_entity.pdbx_description
1 polymer ?
#
loop_
_entity_poly.entity_id
_entity_poly.type
_entity_poly.pdbx_seq_one_letter_code
_entity_poly.pdbx_strand_id
1 'polypeptide(L)'
;APSCPVCMEPWTSEGEHRISCIPCGHVYGRSCLERWLTQRGNASATCPQCGRRFKHKDIINIYAPEVAVPNNDLEKQLRFCRQKLESLEEVVLKQGKLLDEIISEK
;
A
#
# COMPACT_ATOMS: atom_id res chain seq x y z
N ALA A 1 -4.96 0.05 -6.14
CA ALA A 1 -5.17 -1.21 -5.40
C ALA A 1 -3.94 -2.08 -5.58
N PRO A 2 -3.56 -2.94 -4.62
CA PRO A 2 -2.57 -3.98 -4.90
C PRO A 2 -3.02 -4.74 -6.16
N SER A 3 -2.08 -5.12 -7.03
CA SER A 3 -2.37 -5.84 -8.29
C SER A 3 -1.35 -6.95 -8.55
N CYS A 4 -1.75 -7.96 -9.33
CA CYS A 4 -0.90 -9.10 -9.66
C CYS A 4 0.22 -8.65 -10.61
N PRO A 5 1.50 -8.92 -10.32
CA PRO A 5 2.62 -8.40 -11.12
C PRO A 5 2.75 -9.05 -12.52
N VAL A 6 1.96 -10.09 -12.82
CA VAL A 6 1.98 -10.79 -14.12
C VAL A 6 0.97 -10.21 -15.10
N CYS A 7 -0.25 -9.91 -14.64
CA CYS A 7 -1.35 -9.41 -15.50
C CYS A 7 -1.79 -7.98 -15.18
N MET A 8 -1.29 -7.41 -14.09
CA MET A 8 -1.66 -6.08 -13.56
C MET A 8 -3.12 -5.94 -13.12
N GLU A 9 -3.89 -7.04 -13.07
CA GLU A 9 -5.27 -7.05 -12.56
C GLU A 9 -5.30 -6.99 -11.03
N PRO A 10 -6.36 -6.40 -10.42
CA PRO A 10 -6.56 -6.43 -8.98
C PRO A 10 -6.69 -7.86 -8.45
N TRP A 11 -6.18 -8.08 -7.24
CA TRP A 11 -6.32 -9.37 -6.56
C TRP A 11 -7.75 -9.59 -6.09
N THR A 12 -8.16 -10.85 -6.07
CA THR A 12 -9.38 -11.28 -5.40
C THR A 12 -9.06 -12.16 -4.19
N SER A 13 -9.94 -12.19 -3.19
CA SER A 13 -9.90 -13.17 -2.09
C SER A 13 -10.43 -14.54 -2.54
N GLU A 14 -11.26 -14.55 -3.58
CA GLU A 14 -11.97 -15.73 -4.07
C GLU A 14 -11.93 -15.88 -5.59
N GLY A 15 -12.34 -17.06 -6.07
CA GLY A 15 -12.36 -17.38 -7.49
C GLY A 15 -10.99 -17.71 -8.09
N GLU A 16 -10.95 -17.71 -9.43
CA GLU A 16 -9.81 -18.12 -10.26
C GLU A 16 -8.58 -17.22 -10.08
N HIS A 17 -8.78 -15.91 -9.92
CA HIS A 17 -7.69 -14.94 -9.75
C HIS A 17 -7.31 -14.67 -8.29
N ARG A 18 -7.67 -15.60 -7.39
CA ARG A 18 -7.41 -15.41 -5.96
C ARG A 18 -5.93 -15.30 -5.64
N ILE A 19 -5.62 -14.56 -4.59
CA ILE A 19 -4.27 -14.41 -4.07
C ILE A 19 -3.66 -15.77 -3.66
N SER A 20 -2.47 -16.07 -4.20
CA SER A 20 -1.72 -17.31 -3.94
C SER A 20 -0.22 -17.04 -3.91
N CYS A 21 0.52 -17.82 -3.12
CA CYS A 21 1.98 -17.78 -3.09
C CYS A 21 2.62 -19.08 -3.56
N ILE A 22 3.92 -18.99 -3.85
CA ILE A 22 4.81 -20.11 -4.17
C ILE A 22 5.94 -20.17 -3.12
N PRO A 23 6.77 -21.23 -3.06
CA PRO A 23 7.72 -21.44 -1.96
C PRO A 23 8.78 -20.35 -1.76
N CYS A 24 8.97 -19.46 -2.74
CA CYS A 24 9.86 -18.31 -2.59
C CYS A 24 9.21 -17.13 -1.86
N GLY A 25 7.94 -17.21 -1.48
CA GLY A 25 7.19 -16.15 -0.80
C GLY A 25 6.59 -15.08 -1.71
N HIS A 26 6.95 -15.05 -2.99
CA HIS A 26 6.31 -14.15 -3.96
C HIS A 26 4.88 -14.59 -4.22
N VAL A 27 4.03 -13.59 -4.43
CA VAL A 27 2.59 -13.74 -4.49
C VAL A 27 2.12 -13.38 -5.90
N TYR A 28 1.07 -14.06 -6.39
CA TYR A 28 0.43 -13.85 -7.69
C TYR A 28 -1.05 -14.28 -7.65
N GLY A 29 -1.84 -13.88 -8.65
CA GLY A 29 -3.16 -14.49 -8.88
C GLY A 29 -3.02 -15.97 -9.25
N ARG A 30 -3.90 -16.84 -8.72
CA ARG A 30 -3.80 -18.29 -8.93
C ARG A 30 -3.84 -18.67 -10.41
N SER A 31 -4.80 -18.15 -11.17
CA SER A 31 -4.90 -18.40 -12.61
C SER A 31 -3.65 -17.94 -13.38
N CYS A 32 -2.95 -16.90 -12.91
CA CYS A 32 -1.66 -16.50 -13.50
C CYS A 32 -0.57 -17.53 -13.26
N LEU A 33 -0.45 -18.09 -12.06
CA LEU A 33 0.55 -19.13 -11.76
C LEU A 33 0.28 -20.41 -12.56
N GLU A 34 -0.99 -20.81 -12.65
CA GLU A 34 -1.40 -21.99 -13.43
C GLU A 34 -1.11 -21.77 -14.92
N ARG A 35 -1.47 -20.61 -15.49
CA ARG A 35 -1.12 -20.26 -16.86
C ARG A 35 0.39 -20.22 -17.08
N TRP A 36 1.15 -19.72 -16.12
CA TRP A 36 2.62 -19.64 -16.20
C TRP A 36 3.27 -21.03 -16.24
N LEU A 37 2.72 -22.01 -15.52
CA LEU A 37 3.13 -23.41 -15.60
C LEU A 37 2.80 -24.00 -16.98
N THR A 38 1.58 -23.82 -17.46
CA THR A 38 1.10 -24.42 -18.72
C THR A 38 1.81 -23.85 -19.95
N GLN A 39 2.05 -22.54 -20.00
CA GLN A 39 2.74 -21.90 -21.13
C GLN A 39 4.18 -22.40 -21.31
N ARG A 40 4.81 -22.89 -20.25
CA ARG A 40 6.14 -23.47 -20.29
C ARG A 40 6.13 -24.95 -20.69
N GLY A 41 4.95 -25.56 -20.87
CA GLY A 41 4.78 -26.97 -21.22
C GLY A 41 5.31 -27.94 -20.15
N ASN A 42 5.50 -27.49 -18.92
CA ASN A 42 6.35 -28.17 -17.94
C ASN A 42 5.63 -28.47 -16.62
N ALA A 43 6.03 -29.57 -15.97
CA ALA A 43 5.64 -29.90 -14.59
C ALA A 43 6.16 -28.88 -13.54
N SER A 44 7.03 -27.94 -13.94
CA SER A 44 7.60 -26.89 -13.11
C SER A 44 7.87 -25.62 -13.91
N ALA A 45 7.76 -24.46 -13.27
CA ALA A 45 8.17 -23.17 -13.81
C ALA A 45 9.10 -22.44 -12.83
N THR A 46 9.62 -21.29 -13.25
CA THR A 46 10.44 -20.40 -12.42
C THR A 46 9.62 -19.16 -12.04
N CYS A 47 9.78 -18.71 -10.80
CA CYS A 47 9.20 -17.47 -10.30
C CYS A 47 9.59 -16.29 -11.21
N PRO A 48 8.63 -15.50 -11.73
CA PRO A 48 8.91 -14.32 -12.55
C PRO A 48 9.81 -13.27 -11.87
N GLN A 49 9.81 -13.22 -10.53
CA GLN A 49 10.53 -12.18 -9.77
C GLN A 49 11.94 -12.62 -9.35
N CYS A 50 12.14 -13.89 -8.94
CA CYS A 50 13.43 -14.35 -8.40
C CYS A 50 13.98 -15.63 -9.06
N GLY A 51 13.31 -16.18 -10.07
CA GLY A 51 13.80 -17.35 -10.79
C GLY A 51 13.73 -18.69 -10.04
N ARG A 52 13.36 -18.70 -8.74
CA ARG A 52 13.23 -19.94 -7.97
C ARG A 52 12.17 -20.87 -8.59
N ARG A 53 12.49 -22.15 -8.73
CA ARG A 53 11.61 -23.16 -9.32
C ARG A 53 10.43 -23.48 -8.40
N PHE A 54 9.27 -23.74 -9.00
CA PHE A 54 8.05 -24.20 -8.33
C PHE A 54 7.25 -25.11 -9.27
N LYS A 55 6.38 -25.93 -8.69
CA LYS A 55 5.45 -26.86 -9.36
C LYS A 55 4.01 -26.49 -9.01
N HIS A 56 3.05 -27.10 -9.70
CA HIS A 56 1.62 -26.88 -9.44
C HIS A 56 1.23 -27.15 -7.97
N LYS A 57 1.77 -28.22 -7.38
CA LYS A 57 1.52 -28.58 -5.97
C LYS A 57 2.09 -27.59 -4.96
N ASP A 58 3.00 -26.72 -5.40
CA ASP A 58 3.66 -25.73 -4.56
C ASP A 58 2.86 -24.41 -4.50
N ILE A 59 1.77 -24.29 -5.27
CA ILE A 59 0.89 -23.12 -5.25
C ILE A 59 -0.04 -23.23 -4.04
N ILE A 60 0.09 -22.27 -3.12
CA ILE A 60 -0.69 -22.20 -1.88
C ILE A 60 -1.66 -21.01 -1.97
N ASN A 61 -2.96 -21.27 -1.84
CA ASN A 61 -3.97 -20.22 -1.79
C ASN A 61 -3.86 -19.47 -0.46
N ILE A 62 -3.89 -18.15 -0.50
CA ILE A 62 -3.92 -17.31 0.70
C ILE A 62 -5.37 -16.94 1.00
N TYR A 63 -5.82 -17.31 2.19
CA TYR A 63 -7.11 -16.90 2.74
C TYR A 63 -6.82 -15.90 3.85
N ALA A 64 -7.04 -14.63 3.58
CA ALA A 64 -6.93 -13.58 4.57
C ALA A 64 -8.31 -12.93 4.74
N PRO A 65 -8.81 -12.74 5.97
CA PRO A 65 -9.84 -11.75 6.20
C PRO A 65 -9.30 -10.38 5.74
N GLU A 66 -10.19 -9.49 5.31
CA GLU A 66 -9.81 -8.18 4.76
C GLU A 66 -8.81 -7.47 5.69
N VAL A 67 -7.54 -7.42 5.28
CA VAL A 67 -6.49 -6.72 6.03
C VAL A 67 -6.51 -5.27 5.58
N ALA A 68 -7.34 -4.45 6.22
CA ALA A 68 -7.28 -3.01 6.06
C ALA A 68 -6.03 -2.48 6.78
N VAL A 69 -5.04 -2.00 6.01
CA VAL A 69 -3.97 -1.16 6.57
C VAL A 69 -4.52 0.26 6.65
N PRO A 70 -4.71 0.85 7.84
CA PRO A 70 -5.19 2.21 7.96
C PRO A 70 -4.22 3.16 7.26
N ASN A 71 -4.69 3.88 6.24
CA ASN A 71 -3.91 4.98 5.66
C ASN A 71 -4.09 6.22 6.55
N ASN A 72 -3.10 6.47 7.41
CA ASN A 72 -3.09 7.60 8.33
C ASN A 72 -2.36 8.83 7.77
N ASP A 73 -2.07 8.89 6.48
CA ASP A 73 -1.35 10.03 5.89
C ASP A 73 -2.20 11.31 5.91
N LEU A 74 -3.51 11.20 5.71
CA LEU A 74 -4.41 12.36 5.82
C LEU A 74 -4.48 12.89 7.26
N GLU A 75 -4.52 12.00 8.26
CA GLU A 75 -4.50 12.38 9.67
C GLU A 75 -3.19 13.10 10.04
N LYS A 76 -2.05 12.60 9.55
CA LYS A 76 -0.75 13.27 9.74
C LYS A 76 -0.73 14.66 9.11
N GLN A 77 -1.24 14.80 7.89
CA GLN A 77 -1.34 16.10 7.21
C GLN A 77 -2.25 17.06 7.97
N LEU A 78 -3.42 16.62 8.42
CA LEU A 78 -4.34 17.42 9.23
C LEU A 78 -3.68 17.88 10.54
N ARG A 79 -2.96 16.99 11.22
CA ARG A 79 -2.24 17.31 12.46
C ARG A 79 -1.15 18.36 12.22
N PHE A 80 -0.37 18.21 11.16
CA PHE A 80 0.64 19.17 10.76
C PHE A 80 0.04 20.55 10.44
N CYS A 81 -1.01 20.58 9.62
CA CYS A 81 -1.70 21.83 9.27
C CYS A 81 -2.28 22.53 10.51
N ARG A 82 -2.91 21.78 11.42
CA ARG A 82 -3.44 22.31 12.69
C ARG A 82 -2.35 22.96 13.53
N GLN A 83 -1.24 22.26 13.73
CA GLN A 83 -0.12 22.79 14.52
C GLN A 83 0.47 24.07 13.90
N LYS A 84 0.52 24.13 12.57
CA LYS A 84 0.97 25.33 11.86
C LYS A 84 -0.01 26.49 12.02
N LEU A 85 -1.32 26.24 11.98
CA LEU A 85 -2.34 27.25 12.25
C LEU A 85 -2.22 27.82 13.67
N GLU A 86 -2.11 26.96 14.68
CA GLU A 86 -1.91 27.40 16.08
C GLU A 86 -0.66 28.28 16.23
N SER A 87 0.45 27.91 15.58
CA SER A 87 1.67 28.71 15.62
C SER A 87 1.51 30.09 14.96
N LEU A 88 0.74 30.17 13.87
CA LEU A 88 0.47 31.43 13.17
C LEU A 88 -0.47 32.31 13.98
N GLU A 89 -1.51 31.74 14.58
CA GLU A 89 -2.44 32.46 15.47
C GLU A 89 -1.70 33.10 16.64
N GLU A 90 -0.77 32.40 17.28
CA GLU A 90 0.06 32.97 18.34
C GLU A 90 0.90 34.16 17.86
N VAL A 91 1.51 34.05 16.67
CA VAL A 91 2.34 35.11 16.09
C VAL A 91 1.49 36.34 15.80
N VAL A 92 0.31 36.17 15.21
CA VAL A 92 -0.62 37.27 14.92
C VAL A 92 -1.06 37.96 16.21
N LEU A 93 -1.39 37.20 17.26
CA LEU A 93 -1.77 37.76 18.55
C LEU A 93 -0.65 38.59 19.19
N LYS A 94 0.60 38.11 19.11
CA LYS A 94 1.78 38.82 19.61
C LYS A 94 2.04 40.11 18.81
N GLN A 95 1.93 40.05 17.49
CA GLN A 95 2.08 41.23 16.62
C GLN A 95 1.00 42.28 16.87
N GLY A 96 -0.25 41.87 17.08
CA GLY A 96 -1.35 42.77 17.43
C GLY A 96 -1.07 43.55 18.73
N LYS A 97 -0.64 42.86 19.79
CA LYS A 97 -0.26 43.50 21.06
C LYS A 97 0.89 44.51 20.88
N LEU A 98 1.92 44.14 20.11
CA LEU A 98 3.04 45.04 19.82
C LEU A 98 2.59 46.30 19.07
N LEU A 99 1.65 46.16 18.12
CA LEU A 99 1.07 47.30 17.40
C LEU A 99 0.27 48.22 18.33
N ASP A 100 -0.55 47.66 19.22
CA ASP A 100 -1.33 48.42 20.20
C ASP A 100 -0.41 49.19 21.17
N GLU A 101 0.69 48.57 21.63
CA GLU A 101 1.72 49.22 22.45
C GLU A 101 2.36 50.42 21.73
N ILE A 102 2.77 50.25 20.47
CA ILE A 102 3.36 51.32 19.65
C ILE A 102 2.38 52.48 19.44
N ILE A 103 1.09 52.20 19.28
CA ILE A 103 0.05 53.22 19.12
C ILE A 103 -0.21 53.95 20.43
N SER A 104 -0.17 53.26 21.58
CA SER A 104 -0.39 53.86 22.90
C SER A 104 0.77 54.75 23.38
N GLU A 105 1.98 54.56 22.85
CA GLU A 105 3.17 55.36 23.19
C GLU A 105 3.36 56.61 22.31
N LYS A 106 2.47 56.85 21.34
CA LYS A 106 2.45 58.04 20.47
C LYS A 106 1.31 59.00 20.82
#